data_AF-A0A3M0XGC7-F1
#
_entry.id   AF-A0A3M0XGC7-F1
#
_cell.length_a   1.000
_cell.length_b   1.000
_cell.length_c   1.000
_cell.angle_alpha   90.00
_cell.angle_beta   90.00
_cell.angle_gamma   90.00
#
_symmetry.space_group_name_H-M   'P 1'
#
loop_
_entity.id
_entity.type
_entity.pdbx_description
1 polymer ?
#
loop_
_entity_poly.entity_id
_entity_poly.type
_entity_poly.pdbx_seq_one_letter_code
_entity_poly.pdbx_strand_id
1 'polypeptide(L)'
;CGRHEPWVDIPSYEKGEEDIIQVIEDVKKYYRIKSDQIYLTGISMGGHGTWYIAGRHPELFAAIAPVCGYGCGEFGSPKVDVERLSSTPAYVLHGDNDNVVPVTSSRIMVKKMRHLGFEVQYKELRGVGHNCWDIVYKDPSLIDWMLNHKKH
;
A
#
# COMPACT_ATOMS: atom_id res chain seq x y z
N CYS A 1 -19.25 2.70 1.39
CA CYS A 1 -18.23 3.67 0.96
C CYS A 1 -18.92 4.76 0.16
N GLY A 2 -18.69 6.03 0.48
CA GLY A 2 -19.31 7.18 -0.19
C GLY A 2 -18.80 7.36 -1.62
N ARG A 3 -19.61 7.99 -2.48
CA ARG A 3 -19.24 8.30 -3.87
C ARG A 3 -18.44 9.62 -3.89
N HIS A 4 -17.22 9.58 -4.43
CA HIS A 4 -16.45 10.75 -4.82
C HIS A 4 -16.27 10.74 -6.34
N GLU A 5 -16.23 11.91 -6.97
CA GLU A 5 -15.91 12.02 -8.39
C GLU A 5 -14.49 11.50 -8.70
N PRO A 6 -14.25 10.93 -9.90
CA PRO A 6 -12.97 10.35 -10.24
C PRO A 6 -11.90 11.41 -10.43
N TRP A 7 -10.76 11.25 -9.75
CA TRP A 7 -9.58 12.10 -9.99
C TRP A 7 -8.74 11.59 -11.16
N VAL A 8 -8.89 10.31 -11.49
CA VAL A 8 -8.13 9.57 -12.51
C VAL A 8 -9.05 8.49 -13.09
N ASP A 9 -8.94 8.19 -14.38
CA ASP A 9 -9.73 7.13 -15.05
C ASP A 9 -9.04 5.75 -14.96
N ILE A 10 -9.79 4.67 -15.20
CA ILE A 10 -9.29 3.29 -15.14
C ILE A 10 -8.09 3.05 -16.08
N PRO A 11 -8.11 3.50 -17.35
CA PRO A 11 -6.97 3.35 -18.26
C PRO A 11 -5.65 3.93 -17.72
N SER A 12 -5.72 5.03 -16.95
CA SER A 12 -4.53 5.63 -16.34
C SER A 12 -3.93 4.76 -15.22
N TYR A 13 -4.73 3.97 -14.50
CA TYR A 13 -4.22 3.03 -13.49
C TYR A 13 -3.49 1.85 -14.13
N GLU A 14 -4.04 1.30 -15.22
CA GLU A 14 -3.43 0.17 -15.95
C GLU A 14 -2.07 0.58 -16.53
N LYS A 15 -1.98 1.78 -17.10
CA LYS A 15 -0.70 2.30 -17.59
C LYS A 15 0.31 2.54 -16.47
N GLY A 16 -0.13 3.09 -15.33
CA GLY A 16 0.73 3.25 -14.16
C GLY A 16 1.22 1.91 -13.60
N GLU A 17 0.40 0.87 -13.66
CA GLU A 17 0.81 -0.50 -13.33
C GLU A 17 1.88 -1.01 -14.28
N GLU A 18 1.68 -0.91 -15.60
CA GLU A 18 2.66 -1.30 -16.60
C GLU A 18 4.02 -0.63 -16.38
N ASP A 19 4.03 0.68 -16.11
CA ASP A 19 5.24 1.44 -15.84
C ASP A 19 5.99 0.91 -14.59
N ILE A 20 5.27 0.62 -13.49
CA ILE A 20 5.88 0.07 -12.27
C ILE A 20 6.46 -1.32 -12.50
N ILE A 21 5.75 -2.19 -13.20
CA ILE A 21 6.22 -3.55 -13.50
C ILE A 21 7.45 -3.49 -14.41
N GLN A 22 7.44 -2.63 -15.43
CA GLN A 22 8.58 -2.45 -16.33
C GLN A 22 9.82 -1.96 -15.57
N VAL A 23 9.67 -1.00 -14.66
CA VAL A 23 10.78 -0.51 -13.82
C VAL A 23 11.33 -1.62 -12.92
N ILE A 24 10.48 -2.45 -12.31
CA ILE A 24 10.94 -3.58 -11.49
C ILE A 24 11.75 -4.58 -12.33
N GLU A 25 11.27 -4.93 -13.51
CA GLU A 25 11.97 -5.85 -14.41
C GLU A 25 13.29 -5.26 -14.93
N ASP A 26 13.32 -3.97 -15.28
CA ASP A 26 14.55 -3.28 -15.67
C ASP A 26 15.56 -3.26 -14.53
N VAL A 27 15.14 -2.94 -13.31
CA VAL A 27 16.02 -2.94 -12.14
C VAL A 27 16.56 -4.36 -11.86
N LYS A 28 15.75 -5.40 -11.98
CA LYS A 28 16.19 -6.81 -11.87
C LYS A 28 17.17 -7.21 -12.97
N LYS A 29 17.04 -6.64 -14.16
CA LYS A 29 17.92 -6.91 -15.30
C LYS A 29 19.28 -6.23 -15.16
N TYR A 30 19.31 -4.99 -14.67
CA TYR A 30 20.52 -4.17 -14.63
C TYR A 30 21.26 -4.21 -13.29
N TYR A 31 20.61 -4.65 -12.21
CA TYR A 31 21.17 -4.70 -10.87
C TYR A 31 20.98 -6.07 -10.22
N ARG A 32 21.88 -6.41 -9.28
CA ARG A 32 21.75 -7.64 -8.48
C ARG A 32 20.71 -7.42 -7.39
N ILE A 33 19.46 -7.74 -7.71
CA ILE A 33 18.35 -7.70 -6.77
C ILE A 33 18.10 -9.07 -6.17
N LYS A 34 17.80 -9.10 -4.88
CA LYS A 34 17.27 -10.28 -4.21
C LYS A 34 15.76 -10.32 -4.45
N SER A 35 15.31 -11.18 -5.35
CA SER A 35 13.89 -11.26 -5.76
C SER A 35 12.94 -11.66 -4.62
N ASP A 36 13.47 -12.25 -3.53
CA ASP A 36 12.74 -12.55 -2.30
C ASP A 36 12.68 -11.36 -1.32
N GLN A 37 13.27 -10.22 -1.67
CA GLN A 37 13.38 -9.02 -0.82
C GLN A 37 13.04 -7.74 -1.59
N ILE A 38 11.93 -7.76 -2.34
CA ILE A 38 11.35 -6.57 -2.97
C ILE A 38 10.20 -6.07 -2.10
N TYR A 39 10.15 -4.77 -1.84
CA TYR A 39 9.20 -4.15 -0.93
C TYR A 39 8.50 -2.98 -1.61
N LEU A 40 7.23 -2.73 -1.27
CA LEU A 40 6.43 -1.64 -1.86
C LEU A 40 5.89 -0.71 -0.79
N THR A 41 6.05 0.59 -0.98
CA THR A 41 5.51 1.63 -0.08
C THR A 41 5.08 2.85 -0.87
N GLY A 42 4.10 3.59 -0.36
CA GLY A 42 3.59 4.78 -1.03
C GLY A 42 2.62 5.57 -0.15
N ILE A 43 2.47 6.87 -0.45
CA ILE A 43 1.65 7.82 0.32
C ILE A 43 0.37 8.19 -0.43
N SER A 44 -0.74 8.40 0.27
CA SER A 44 -1.98 8.93 -0.31
C SER A 44 -2.44 8.13 -1.55
N MET A 45 -2.47 8.75 -2.74
CA MET A 45 -2.71 8.04 -4.01
C MET A 45 -1.71 6.89 -4.24
N GLY A 46 -0.42 7.08 -3.91
CA GLY A 46 0.57 6.00 -3.92
C GLY A 46 0.37 4.97 -2.81
N GLY A 47 -0.34 5.32 -1.73
CA GLY A 47 -0.80 4.36 -0.71
C GLY A 47 -1.92 3.46 -1.25
N HIS A 48 -2.84 4.01 -2.06
CA HIS A 48 -3.76 3.20 -2.87
C HIS A 48 -3.01 2.37 -3.91
N GLY A 49 -2.06 2.96 -4.64
CA GLY A 49 -1.21 2.26 -5.59
C GLY A 49 -0.47 1.07 -4.97
N THR A 50 0.00 1.22 -3.72
CA THR A 50 0.62 0.12 -2.97
C THR A 50 -0.34 -1.04 -2.77
N TRP A 51 -1.57 -0.77 -2.34
CA TRP A 51 -2.61 -1.80 -2.24
C TRP A 51 -2.96 -2.43 -3.60
N TYR A 52 -3.11 -1.59 -4.62
CA TYR A 52 -3.54 -1.98 -5.95
C TYR A 52 -2.53 -2.89 -6.65
N ILE A 53 -1.27 -2.48 -6.71
CA ILE A 53 -0.19 -3.23 -7.37
C ILE A 53 0.09 -4.53 -6.60
N ALA A 54 0.18 -4.48 -5.27
CA ALA A 54 0.43 -5.68 -4.47
C ALA A 54 -0.71 -6.70 -4.56
N GLY A 55 -1.96 -6.25 -4.71
CA GLY A 55 -3.11 -7.13 -4.93
C GLY A 55 -3.21 -7.70 -6.35
N ARG A 56 -2.37 -7.26 -7.29
CA ARG A 56 -2.35 -7.76 -8.68
C ARG A 56 -1.11 -8.57 -8.99
N HIS A 57 -0.01 -8.23 -8.33
CA HIS A 57 1.29 -8.88 -8.43
C HIS A 57 1.80 -9.30 -7.04
N PRO A 58 1.01 -10.07 -6.26
CA PRO A 58 1.38 -10.44 -4.89
C PRO A 58 2.70 -11.25 -4.84
N GLU A 59 3.05 -11.94 -5.92
CA GLU A 59 4.28 -12.71 -6.07
C GLU A 59 5.56 -11.86 -6.15
N LEU A 60 5.45 -10.54 -6.28
CA LEU A 60 6.60 -9.66 -6.34
C LEU A 60 7.10 -9.21 -4.97
N PHE A 61 6.22 -9.07 -3.98
CA PHE A 61 6.55 -8.31 -2.77
C PHE A 61 6.69 -9.20 -1.53
N ALA A 62 7.78 -8.99 -0.79
CA ALA A 62 8.01 -9.61 0.51
C ALA A 62 7.18 -8.95 1.63
N ALA A 63 6.97 -7.64 1.55
CA ALA A 63 6.09 -6.89 2.43
C ALA A 63 5.71 -5.55 1.78
N ILE A 64 4.58 -4.97 2.22
CA ILE A 64 4.08 -3.69 1.72
C ILE A 64 3.80 -2.68 2.84
N ALA A 65 3.87 -1.39 2.53
CA ALA A 65 3.59 -0.31 3.47
C ALA A 65 2.74 0.81 2.84
N PRO A 66 1.41 0.63 2.80
CA PRO A 66 0.50 1.69 2.36
C PRO A 66 0.35 2.75 3.45
N VAL A 67 0.74 3.98 3.14
CA VAL A 67 0.68 5.15 4.05
C VAL A 67 -0.42 6.10 3.62
N CYS A 68 -1.33 6.44 4.53
CA CYS A 68 -2.55 7.22 4.29
C CYS A 68 -3.32 6.83 3.01
N GLY A 69 -3.30 5.54 2.68
CA GLY A 69 -3.91 4.98 1.48
C GLY A 69 -5.37 4.57 1.67
N TYR A 70 -6.01 4.28 0.54
CA TYR A 70 -7.40 3.85 0.42
C TYR A 70 -7.50 2.64 -0.52
N GLY A 71 -8.65 1.98 -0.56
CA GLY A 71 -8.81 0.73 -1.33
C GLY A 71 -10.26 0.32 -1.60
N CYS A 72 -11.22 1.17 -1.24
CA CYS A 72 -12.64 0.87 -1.29
C CYS A 72 -13.38 1.64 -2.41
N GLY A 73 -12.64 2.21 -3.36
CA GLY A 73 -13.15 2.96 -4.50
C GLY A 73 -13.33 4.46 -4.24
N GLU A 74 -12.70 4.98 -3.17
CA GLU A 74 -12.58 6.40 -2.93
C GLU A 74 -11.96 7.09 -4.16
N PHE A 75 -12.35 8.34 -4.42
CA PHE A 75 -11.78 9.15 -5.51
C PHE A 75 -11.97 8.54 -6.92
N GLY A 76 -12.98 7.68 -7.11
CA GLY A 76 -13.22 6.95 -8.36
C GLY A 76 -12.18 5.88 -8.68
N SER A 77 -11.32 5.54 -7.72
CA SER A 77 -10.25 4.56 -7.91
C SER A 77 -10.79 3.12 -8.06
N PRO A 78 -10.02 2.21 -8.69
CA PRO A 78 -10.30 0.79 -8.64
C PRO A 78 -10.35 0.30 -7.18
N LYS A 79 -11.36 -0.52 -6.88
CA LYS A 79 -11.42 -1.20 -5.58
C LYS A 79 -10.32 -2.24 -5.50
N VAL A 80 -9.70 -2.34 -4.33
CA VAL A 80 -8.73 -3.38 -4.03
C VAL A 80 -9.43 -4.54 -3.35
N ASP A 81 -9.22 -5.72 -3.89
CA ASP A 81 -9.60 -6.98 -3.27
C ASP A 81 -8.45 -7.46 -2.38
N VAL A 82 -8.70 -7.45 -1.07
CA VAL A 82 -7.69 -7.80 -0.06
C VAL A 82 -7.28 -9.27 -0.18
N GLU A 83 -8.17 -10.16 -0.61
CA GLU A 83 -7.86 -11.59 -0.77
C GLU A 83 -6.71 -11.81 -1.76
N ARG A 84 -6.60 -10.95 -2.78
CA ARG A 84 -5.55 -11.04 -3.79
C ARG A 84 -4.16 -10.64 -3.29
N LEU A 85 -4.04 -10.06 -2.10
CA LEU A 85 -2.73 -9.87 -1.47
C LEU A 85 -2.05 -11.19 -1.13
N SER A 86 -2.75 -12.33 -1.19
CA SER A 86 -2.15 -13.67 -1.09
C SER A 86 -1.26 -13.85 0.15
N SER A 87 -1.71 -13.31 1.29
CA SER A 87 -0.99 -13.28 2.57
C SER A 87 0.29 -12.42 2.62
N THR A 88 0.54 -11.54 1.64
CA THR A 88 1.63 -10.57 1.70
C THR A 88 1.50 -9.68 2.95
N PRO A 89 2.52 -9.65 3.84
CA PRO A 89 2.51 -8.85 5.05
C PRO A 89 2.36 -7.35 4.75
N ALA A 90 1.56 -6.64 5.53
CA ALA A 90 1.39 -5.19 5.38
C ALA A 90 1.64 -4.40 6.66
N TYR A 91 2.38 -3.29 6.55
CA TYR A 91 2.44 -2.25 7.58
C TYR A 91 1.61 -1.04 7.13
N VAL A 92 0.39 -0.94 7.65
CA VAL A 92 -0.54 0.14 7.33
C VAL A 92 -0.32 1.31 8.28
N LEU A 93 -0.14 2.53 7.76
CA LEU A 93 0.10 3.73 8.57
C LEU A 93 -0.83 4.88 8.17
N HIS A 94 -1.39 5.61 9.14
CA HIS A 94 -2.34 6.69 8.87
C HIS A 94 -2.42 7.69 10.03
N GLY A 95 -2.65 8.98 9.74
CA GLY A 95 -3.06 9.96 10.75
C GLY A 95 -4.56 9.89 11.08
N ASP A 96 -4.95 9.99 12.34
CA ASP A 96 -6.37 9.90 12.74
C ASP A 96 -7.19 11.18 12.43
N ASN A 97 -6.51 12.29 12.14
CA ASN A 97 -7.09 13.58 11.80
C ASN A 97 -6.87 13.93 10.31
N ASP A 98 -6.66 12.91 9.47
CA ASP A 98 -6.55 13.06 8.03
C ASP A 98 -7.88 13.56 7.43
N ASN A 99 -7.84 14.77 6.88
CA ASN A 99 -8.98 15.48 6.30
C ASN A 99 -9.08 15.31 4.78
N VAL A 100 -8.16 14.57 4.16
CA VAL A 100 -8.15 14.27 2.72
C VAL A 100 -8.59 12.83 2.49
N VAL A 101 -7.88 11.88 3.09
CA VAL A 101 -8.22 10.46 3.07
C VAL A 101 -8.68 10.08 4.47
N PRO A 102 -9.98 9.81 4.70
CA PRO A 102 -10.43 9.44 6.03
C PRO A 102 -9.69 8.20 6.55
N VAL A 103 -9.20 8.25 7.80
CA VAL A 103 -8.51 7.12 8.46
C VAL A 103 -9.32 5.81 8.43
N THR A 104 -10.65 5.93 8.33
CA THR A 104 -11.57 4.80 8.17
C THR A 104 -11.26 3.93 6.94
N SER A 105 -10.72 4.50 5.86
CA SER A 105 -10.25 3.75 4.69
C SER A 105 -9.19 2.72 5.06
N SER A 106 -8.17 3.13 5.83
CA SER A 106 -7.15 2.20 6.33
C SER A 106 -7.70 1.22 7.37
N ARG A 107 -8.56 1.67 8.29
CA ARG A 107 -9.21 0.77 9.27
C ARG A 107 -10.02 -0.34 8.60
N ILE A 108 -10.71 -0.05 7.49
CA ILE A 108 -11.46 -1.07 6.72
C ILE A 108 -10.52 -2.10 6.12
N MET A 109 -9.42 -1.68 5.48
CA MET A 109 -8.44 -2.59 4.88
C MET A 109 -7.80 -3.49 5.94
N VAL A 110 -7.35 -2.90 7.06
CA VAL A 110 -6.77 -3.63 8.20
C VAL A 110 -7.76 -4.63 8.78
N LYS A 111 -9.03 -4.25 8.95
CA LYS A 111 -10.08 -5.16 9.45
C LYS A 111 -10.25 -6.37 8.53
N LYS A 112 -10.25 -6.17 7.21
CA LYS A 112 -10.34 -7.26 6.23
C LYS A 112 -9.11 -8.18 6.29
N MET A 113 -7.90 -7.62 6.31
CA MET A 113 -6.67 -8.41 6.43
C MET A 113 -6.65 -9.28 7.69
N ARG A 114 -7.00 -8.69 8.85
CA ARG A 114 -7.09 -9.44 10.12
C ARG A 114 -8.12 -10.55 10.07
N HIS A 115 -9.27 -10.32 9.42
CA HIS A 115 -10.30 -11.35 9.27
C HIS A 115 -9.83 -12.53 8.42
N LEU A 116 -9.00 -12.27 7.41
CA LEU A 116 -8.38 -13.28 6.55
C LEU A 116 -7.14 -13.94 7.19
N GLY A 117 -6.74 -13.52 8.39
CA GLY A 117 -5.57 -14.06 9.10
C GLY A 117 -4.23 -13.60 8.52
N PHE A 118 -4.19 -12.55 7.72
CA PHE A 118 -2.95 -12.01 7.16
C PHE A 118 -2.15 -11.27 8.24
N GLU A 119 -0.82 -11.30 8.11
CA GLU A 119 0.05 -10.48 8.94
C GLU A 119 -0.15 -9.00 8.61
N VAL A 120 -0.61 -8.22 9.59
CA VAL A 120 -0.82 -6.79 9.42
C VAL A 120 -0.43 -6.01 10.67
N GLN A 121 0.60 -5.17 10.52
CA GLN A 121 0.96 -4.16 11.49
C GLN A 121 0.17 -2.88 11.16
N TYR A 122 -0.44 -2.25 12.17
CA TYR A 122 -1.20 -1.00 11.98
C TYR A 122 -0.73 0.07 12.96
N LYS A 123 -0.34 1.23 12.45
CA LYS A 123 0.04 2.40 13.25
C LYS A 123 -0.84 3.59 12.87
N GLU A 124 -1.71 3.96 13.79
CA GLU A 124 -2.54 5.16 13.69
C GLU A 124 -1.88 6.28 14.51
N LEU A 125 -1.64 7.44 13.88
CA LEU A 125 -0.94 8.57 14.47
C LEU A 125 -1.95 9.61 14.99
N ARG A 126 -2.02 9.74 16.32
CA ARG A 126 -2.98 10.61 16.99
C ARG A 126 -2.72 12.09 16.74
N GLY A 127 -3.78 12.82 16.37
CA GLY A 127 -3.76 14.25 16.05
C GLY A 127 -3.08 14.60 14.72
N VAL A 128 -2.64 13.61 13.95
CA VAL A 128 -1.87 13.83 12.72
C VAL A 128 -2.80 13.84 11.52
N GLY A 129 -2.64 14.85 10.66
CA GLY A 129 -3.40 15.00 9.42
C GLY A 129 -2.81 14.22 8.24
N HIS A 130 -3.13 14.66 7.02
CA HIS A 130 -2.77 13.93 5.79
C HIS A 130 -1.27 13.67 5.63
N ASN A 131 -0.42 14.65 5.98
CA ASN A 131 1.04 14.59 5.87
C ASN A 131 1.71 13.70 6.94
N CYS A 132 1.08 12.58 7.30
CA CYS A 132 1.58 11.65 8.30
C CYS A 132 2.91 10.96 7.88
N TRP A 133 3.24 10.97 6.59
CA TRP A 133 4.45 10.38 6.04
C TRP A 133 5.75 11.01 6.54
N ASP A 134 5.73 12.29 6.93
CA ASP A 134 6.90 12.96 7.51
C ASP A 134 7.35 12.32 8.82
N ILE A 135 6.42 11.73 9.56
CA ILE A 135 6.67 10.96 10.78
C ILE A 135 7.02 9.52 10.42
N VAL A 136 6.24 8.92 9.52
CA VAL A 136 6.36 7.51 9.16
C VAL A 136 7.72 7.16 8.55
N TYR A 137 8.20 7.91 7.56
CA TYR A 137 9.46 7.59 6.89
C TYR A 137 10.71 8.01 7.68
N LYS A 138 10.56 8.86 8.71
CA LYS A 138 11.64 9.17 9.65
C LYS A 138 11.78 8.12 10.75
N ASP A 139 10.75 7.31 10.98
CA ASP A 139 10.78 6.24 11.96
C ASP A 139 11.45 5.00 11.36
N PRO A 140 12.63 4.58 11.85
CA PRO A 140 13.31 3.40 11.33
C PRO A 140 12.49 2.13 11.50
N SER A 141 11.52 2.09 12.44
CA SER A 141 10.71 0.90 12.69
C SER A 141 9.96 0.40 11.47
N LEU A 142 9.61 1.30 10.53
CA LEU A 142 8.97 0.90 9.27
C LEU A 142 9.92 0.07 8.42
N ILE A 143 11.11 0.61 8.12
CA ILE A 143 12.08 -0.05 7.25
C ILE A 143 12.59 -1.32 7.91
N ASP A 144 12.88 -1.30 9.22
CA ASP A 144 13.32 -2.48 9.96
C ASP A 144 12.26 -3.60 9.93
N TRP A 145 10.98 -3.25 10.10
CA TRP A 145 9.89 -4.23 10.00
C TRP A 145 9.81 -4.83 8.59
N MET A 146 9.88 -4.01 7.54
CA MET A 146 9.83 -4.51 6.16
C MET A 146 11.00 -5.45 5.88
N LEU A 147 12.23 -5.08 6.25
CA LEU A 147 13.44 -5.87 6.00
C LEU A 147 13.50 -7.21 6.76
N ASN A 148 12.68 -7.38 7.79
CA ASN A 148 12.53 -8.66 8.50
C ASN A 148 11.66 -9.68 7.74
N HIS A 149 11.05 -9.29 6.63
CA HIS A 149 10.25 -10.19 5.79
C HIS A 149 11.05 -10.66 4.58
N LYS A 150 10.76 -11.88 4.16
CA LYS A 150 11.20 -12.43 2.88
C LYS A 150 10.03 -13.13 2.22
N LYS A 151 9.91 -12.95 0.91
CA LYS A 151 8.91 -13.68 0.14
C LYS A 151 9.32 -15.16 0.09
N HIS A 152 8.44 -16.04 0.53
CA HIS A 152 8.61 -17.49 0.42
C HIS A 152 8.51 -17.98 -1.04
#